data_AF-A0A8C5PV40-F1
#
_entry.id   AF-A0A8C5PV40-F1
#
_cell.length_a   1.000
_cell.length_b   1.000
_cell.length_c   1.000
_cell.angle_alpha   90.00
_cell.angle_beta   90.00
_cell.angle_gamma   90.00
#
_symmetry.space_group_name_H-M   'P 1'
#
loop_
_entity.id
_entity.type
_entity.pdbx_description
1 polymer ?
#
loop_
_entity_poly.entity_id
_entity_poly.type
_entity_poly.pdbx_seq_one_letter_code
_entity_poly.pdbx_strand_id
1 'polypeptide(L)'
;MASADLRAELTCPICTDIYTDPVTLTCGHNYCQDCITRTWDNQEEREYSCPECRERYRVRPELKRCHVPKSAEHVLTEPTTSLENRKCSVHKKVLEYYCCEDAACICVSCRLDGEHRGHQVETLNEASEKKKEKLRNILQKLTSQREEAEKRVQSLEELRRQVQGKAAGVTERVTALIRDIRKQLEALEKRVLSEISRQEEQVSLREDTERRDIKVHDAGDLDVDMLLEVNTASDMLLDVNTACNYVSVSEDLKTVSWSGINQRRPETPERFQYRQVLSSRSFSSGRHYWEVEVSESEGWGAGMTYPSIERRGAMQSLIGNNNKSWGLQKFYNKMYSISHDSKFILFPHSFSCHRLGIFLDYEAGRLSFYELCDPIRHLHTFTAAFTEPLHAVFRVCGDNSWVRI
;
A
#
# COMPACT_ATOMS: atom_id res chain seq x y z
N MET A 1 -21.81 -36.95 15.12
CA MET A 1 -20.89 -38.04 14.71
C MET A 1 -19.56 -38.02 15.49
N ALA A 2 -19.25 -37.01 16.31
CA ALA A 2 -17.97 -36.94 17.04
C ALA A 2 -17.91 -37.73 18.38
N SER A 3 -19.04 -38.12 19.00
CA SER A 3 -19.01 -38.79 20.31
C SER A 3 -18.79 -40.32 20.25
N ALA A 4 -18.91 -40.92 19.07
CA ALA A 4 -18.69 -42.37 18.89
C ALA A 4 -17.19 -42.69 18.81
N ASP A 5 -16.38 -41.79 18.23
CA ASP A 5 -14.92 -41.93 18.12
C ASP A 5 -14.21 -41.82 19.48
N LEU A 6 -14.63 -40.90 20.36
CA LEU A 6 -14.00 -40.72 21.68
C LEU A 6 -14.14 -41.93 22.61
N ARG A 7 -15.21 -42.72 22.48
CA ARG A 7 -15.42 -43.89 23.34
C ARG A 7 -14.46 -45.02 22.99
N ALA A 8 -14.17 -45.22 21.71
CA ALA A 8 -13.23 -46.24 21.25
C ALA A 8 -11.79 -45.96 21.73
N GLU A 9 -11.40 -44.69 21.83
CA GLU A 9 -10.07 -44.27 22.28
C GLU A 9 -9.83 -44.45 23.79
N LEU A 10 -10.91 -44.58 24.59
CA LEU A 10 -10.84 -44.66 26.06
C LEU A 10 -11.21 -46.03 26.63
N THR A 11 -11.55 -46.99 25.77
CA THR A 11 -11.94 -48.35 26.16
C THR A 11 -10.83 -49.35 25.91
N CYS A 12 -10.61 -50.25 26.86
CA CYS A 12 -9.68 -51.34 26.70
C CYS A 12 -10.21 -52.36 25.68
N PRO A 13 -9.42 -52.75 24.67
CA PRO A 13 -9.85 -53.73 23.66
C PRO A 13 -10.12 -55.14 24.20
N ILE A 14 -9.65 -55.45 25.42
CA ILE A 14 -9.81 -56.79 26.04
C ILE A 14 -11.11 -56.86 26.84
N CYS A 15 -11.36 -55.94 27.76
CA CYS A 15 -12.57 -55.95 28.59
C CYS A 15 -13.70 -55.09 28.02
N THR A 16 -13.45 -54.27 27.00
CA THR A 16 -14.39 -53.33 26.36
C THR A 16 -14.93 -52.23 27.30
N ASP A 17 -14.39 -52.13 28.52
CA ASP A 17 -14.67 -51.08 29.49
C ASP A 17 -13.62 -49.97 29.45
N ILE A 18 -13.91 -48.84 30.11
CA ILE A 18 -12.95 -47.74 30.27
C ILE A 18 -11.68 -48.25 30.97
N TYR A 19 -10.51 -47.81 30.49
CA TYR A 19 -9.21 -48.23 31.04
C TYR A 19 -9.12 -48.07 32.56
N THR A 20 -8.74 -49.16 33.24
CA THR A 20 -8.35 -49.19 34.65
C THR A 20 -6.86 -49.53 34.73
N ASP A 21 -6.06 -48.66 35.35
CA ASP A 21 -4.59 -48.74 35.36
C ASP A 21 -3.98 -49.07 33.98
N PRO A 22 -4.11 -48.15 33.00
CA PRO A 22 -3.67 -48.38 31.63
C PRO A 22 -2.15 -48.52 31.51
N VAL A 23 -1.74 -49.52 30.75
CA VAL A 23 -0.34 -49.79 30.41
C VAL A 23 -0.17 -49.84 28.91
N THR A 24 0.98 -49.36 28.43
CA THR A 24 1.33 -49.34 27.01
C THR A 24 2.38 -50.42 26.72
N LEU A 25 2.11 -51.27 25.73
CA LEU A 25 3.11 -52.16 25.17
C LEU A 25 4.12 -51.38 24.32
N THR A 26 5.29 -51.95 24.06
CA THR A 26 6.31 -51.28 23.22
C THR A 26 5.85 -51.02 21.78
N CYS A 27 4.84 -51.75 21.30
CA CYS A 27 4.19 -51.49 20.02
C CYS A 27 3.21 -50.31 20.03
N GLY A 28 2.97 -49.68 21.19
CA GLY A 28 2.11 -48.50 21.35
C GLY A 28 0.65 -48.78 21.71
N HIS A 29 0.22 -50.05 21.73
CA HIS A 29 -1.15 -50.43 22.11
C HIS A 29 -1.35 -50.40 23.62
N ASN A 30 -2.56 -50.04 24.05
CA ASN A 30 -2.90 -49.78 25.44
C ASN A 30 -3.93 -50.78 25.96
N TYR A 31 -3.70 -51.30 27.17
CA TYR A 31 -4.59 -52.25 27.84
C TYR A 31 -4.71 -51.91 29.33
N CYS A 32 -5.75 -52.36 30.01
CA CYS A 32 -5.72 -52.42 31.47
C CYS A 32 -4.60 -53.38 31.89
N GLN A 33 -3.83 -53.02 32.92
CA GLN A 33 -2.70 -53.83 33.39
C GLN A 33 -3.10 -55.29 33.67
N ASP A 34 -4.25 -55.47 34.33
CA ASP A 34 -4.79 -56.80 34.65
C ASP A 34 -5.23 -57.58 33.41
N CYS A 35 -5.84 -56.89 32.44
CA CYS A 35 -6.34 -57.53 31.22
C CYS A 35 -5.20 -58.13 30.41
N ILE A 36 -4.15 -57.35 30.12
CA ILE A 36 -3.02 -57.86 29.33
C ILE A 36 -2.21 -58.92 30.10
N THR A 37 -2.10 -58.77 31.41
CA THR A 37 -1.43 -59.74 32.29
C THR A 37 -2.14 -61.10 32.25
N ARG A 38 -3.47 -61.13 32.41
CA ARG A 38 -4.25 -62.37 32.31
C ARG A 38 -4.18 -63.01 30.93
N THR A 39 -4.17 -62.21 29.86
CA THR A 39 -4.03 -62.74 28.49
C THR A 39 -2.71 -63.47 28.30
N TRP A 40 -1.61 -62.94 28.84
CA TRP A 40 -0.31 -63.60 28.78
C TRP A 40 -0.17 -64.79 29.72
N ASP A 41 -0.76 -64.73 30.91
CA ASP A 41 -0.65 -65.81 31.90
C ASP A 41 -1.53 -67.04 31.54
N ASN A 42 -2.52 -66.88 30.66
CA ASN A 42 -3.43 -67.95 30.20
C ASN A 42 -2.99 -68.65 28.91
N GLN A 43 -1.84 -68.30 28.29
CA GLN A 43 -1.33 -68.97 27.11
C GLN A 43 -0.39 -70.14 27.49
N GLU A 44 -0.70 -71.35 27.04
CA GLU A 44 0.07 -72.58 27.34
C GLU A 44 1.50 -72.57 26.75
N GLU A 45 1.67 -71.90 25.61
CA GLU A 45 2.97 -71.61 25.02
C GLU A 45 3.45 -70.24 25.51
N ARG A 46 4.63 -70.17 26.14
CA ARG A 46 5.21 -68.97 26.77
C ARG A 46 5.64 -67.90 25.76
N GLU A 47 4.70 -67.43 24.94
CA GLU A 47 4.91 -66.40 23.94
C GLU A 47 4.04 -65.18 24.24
N TYR A 48 4.67 -64.12 24.71
CA TYR A 48 4.00 -62.86 24.97
C TYR A 48 3.75 -62.15 23.65
N SER A 49 2.49 -61.86 23.30
CA SER A 49 2.17 -61.12 22.08
C SER A 49 1.15 -60.01 22.33
N CYS A 50 1.17 -59.00 21.47
CA CYS A 50 0.16 -57.94 21.47
C CYS A 50 -1.17 -58.46 20.88
N PRO A 51 -2.31 -58.37 21.58
CA PRO A 51 -3.60 -58.83 21.06
C PRO A 51 -4.06 -58.14 19.77
N GLU A 52 -3.68 -56.88 19.56
CA GLU A 52 -4.10 -56.10 18.39
C GLU A 52 -3.18 -56.29 17.18
N CYS A 53 -1.88 -56.00 17.33
CA CYS A 53 -0.94 -56.05 16.20
C CYS A 53 -0.16 -57.36 16.08
N ARG A 54 -0.31 -58.28 17.05
CA ARG A 54 0.38 -59.59 17.10
C ARG A 54 1.90 -59.53 17.13
N GLU A 55 2.48 -58.38 17.48
CA GLU A 55 3.91 -58.25 17.77
C GLU A 55 4.30 -59.24 18.87
N ARG A 56 5.31 -60.08 18.62
CA ARG A 56 5.77 -61.13 19.55
C ARG A 56 6.97 -60.65 20.36
N TYR A 57 6.95 -60.94 21.65
CA TYR A 57 8.01 -60.60 22.58
C TYR A 57 8.67 -61.88 23.11
N ARG A 58 10.00 -61.95 22.97
CA ARG A 58 10.81 -63.10 23.40
C ARG A 58 10.89 -63.23 24.93
N VAL A 59 10.65 -62.14 25.65
CA VAL A 59 10.61 -62.05 27.11
C VAL A 59 9.42 -61.17 27.50
N ARG A 60 8.88 -61.36 28.72
CA ARG A 60 7.73 -60.59 29.19
C ARG A 60 8.07 -59.09 29.17
N PRO A 61 7.36 -58.26 28.38
CA PRO A 61 7.66 -56.84 28.30
C PRO A 61 7.44 -56.12 29.63
N GLU A 62 8.32 -55.18 29.95
CA GLU A 62 8.05 -54.24 31.04
C GLU A 62 6.91 -53.29 30.66
N LEU A 63 5.85 -53.32 31.44
CA LEU A 63 4.65 -52.51 31.23
C LEU A 63 4.92 -51.09 31.73
N LYS A 64 4.99 -50.13 30.82
CA LYS A 64 5.05 -48.70 31.18
C LYS A 64 3.64 -48.21 31.48
N ARG A 65 3.46 -47.57 32.63
CA ARG A 65 2.20 -46.88 32.96
C ARG A 65 1.93 -45.80 31.93
N CYS A 66 0.76 -45.86 31.30
CA CYS A 66 0.32 -44.81 30.41
C CYS A 66 -0.46 -43.79 31.22
N HIS A 67 -0.08 -42.52 31.14
CA HIS A 67 -1.06 -41.47 31.40
C HIS A 67 -1.90 -41.33 30.14
N VAL A 68 -3.05 -42.02 30.11
CA VAL A 68 -4.06 -41.74 29.08
C VAL A 68 -4.34 -40.24 29.13
N PRO A 69 -4.25 -39.52 28.01
CA PRO A 69 -4.61 -38.12 27.99
C PRO A 69 -6.05 -38.01 28.49
N LYS A 70 -6.25 -37.32 29.62
CA LYS A 70 -7.61 -36.94 30.04
C LYS A 70 -8.21 -36.20 28.84
N SER A 71 -9.34 -36.69 28.31
CA SER A 71 -10.06 -36.08 27.21
C SER A 71 -10.11 -34.57 27.40
N ALA A 72 -9.57 -33.80 26.45
CA ALA A 72 -9.36 -32.35 26.55
C ALA A 72 -10.66 -31.54 26.68
N GLU A 73 -11.84 -32.17 26.63
CA GLU A 73 -13.14 -31.51 26.66
C GLU A 73 -13.85 -31.56 28.01
N HIS A 74 -13.40 -32.37 28.97
CA HIS A 74 -13.88 -32.30 30.35
C HIS A 74 -12.71 -32.07 31.29
N VAL A 75 -12.45 -30.79 31.60
CA VAL A 75 -11.68 -30.40 32.78
C VAL A 75 -12.46 -30.91 34.00
N LEU A 76 -12.05 -32.05 34.54
CA LEU A 76 -12.40 -32.41 35.90
C LEU A 76 -11.76 -31.35 36.81
N THR A 77 -12.54 -30.33 37.18
CA THR A 77 -12.14 -29.38 38.21
C THR A 77 -11.96 -30.13 39.52
N GLU A 78 -10.96 -29.73 40.32
CA GLU A 78 -10.74 -30.32 41.63
C GLU A 78 -12.05 -30.40 42.43
N PRO A 79 -12.27 -31.46 43.24
CA PRO A 79 -13.39 -31.48 44.17
C PRO A 79 -13.33 -30.20 44.98
N THR A 80 -14.35 -29.32 44.86
CA THR A 80 -14.32 -28.00 45.52
C THR A 80 -13.97 -28.19 46.99
N THR A 81 -12.71 -27.88 47.35
CA THR A 81 -12.17 -28.07 48.71
C THR A 81 -12.70 -27.04 49.70
N SER A 82 -13.52 -26.10 49.25
CA SER A 82 -14.15 -25.09 50.10
C SER A 82 -15.68 -25.15 49.99
N LEU A 83 -16.29 -25.96 50.86
CA LEU A 83 -17.68 -25.78 51.29
C LEU A 83 -17.90 -24.43 51.99
N GLU A 84 -16.83 -23.73 52.36
CA GLU A 84 -16.84 -22.43 53.02
C GLU A 84 -17.27 -21.31 52.07
N ASN A 85 -16.84 -21.37 50.80
CA ASN A 85 -17.22 -20.39 49.75
C ASN A 85 -18.69 -20.48 49.32
N ARG A 86 -19.42 -21.53 49.74
CA ARG A 86 -20.86 -21.68 49.49
C ARG A 86 -21.72 -21.26 50.68
N LYS A 87 -21.11 -20.72 51.74
CA LYS A 87 -21.80 -20.27 52.94
C LYS A 87 -21.75 -18.75 53.04
N CYS A 88 -22.83 -18.18 53.53
CA CYS A 88 -22.91 -16.77 53.89
C CYS A 88 -21.85 -16.45 54.95
N SER A 89 -21.09 -15.38 54.72
CA SER A 89 -20.03 -14.92 55.63
C SER A 89 -20.56 -14.58 57.02
N VAL A 90 -21.78 -14.04 57.12
CA VAL A 90 -22.45 -13.59 58.35
C VAL A 90 -23.15 -14.77 59.06
N HIS A 91 -24.08 -15.43 58.38
CA HIS A 91 -24.96 -16.43 59.01
C HIS A 91 -24.41 -17.85 58.98
N LYS A 92 -23.29 -18.09 58.26
CA LYS A 92 -22.68 -19.41 58.03
C LYS A 92 -23.61 -20.48 57.42
N LYS A 93 -24.79 -20.07 56.94
CA LYS A 93 -25.76 -20.89 56.19
C LYS A 93 -25.45 -20.91 54.70
N VAL A 94 -25.89 -21.94 53.98
CA VAL A 94 -25.67 -22.10 52.54
C VAL A 94 -26.32 -20.94 51.76
N LEU A 95 -25.62 -20.47 50.73
CA LEU A 95 -26.13 -19.50 49.77
C LEU A 95 -27.09 -20.21 48.82
N GLU A 96 -28.34 -19.76 48.77
CA GLU A 96 -29.42 -20.40 48.02
C GLU A 96 -30.15 -19.41 47.10
N TYR A 97 -30.01 -18.11 47.37
CA TYR A 97 -30.73 -17.05 46.68
C TYR A 97 -29.77 -16.04 46.05
N TYR A 98 -30.23 -15.35 45.02
CA TYR A 98 -29.60 -14.20 44.39
C TYR A 98 -30.48 -12.97 44.62
N CYS A 99 -29.92 -11.92 45.23
CA CYS A 99 -30.56 -10.61 45.30
C CYS A 99 -30.33 -9.87 43.98
N CYS A 100 -31.41 -9.48 43.31
CA CYS A 100 -31.35 -8.77 42.03
C CYS A 100 -30.87 -7.32 42.18
N GLU A 101 -31.21 -6.67 43.29
CA GLU A 101 -30.90 -5.26 43.56
C GLU A 101 -29.42 -5.09 43.95
N ASP A 102 -28.93 -5.91 44.88
CA ASP A 102 -27.54 -5.84 45.36
C ASP A 102 -26.57 -6.71 44.56
N ALA A 103 -27.07 -7.42 43.55
CA ALA A 103 -26.33 -8.34 42.71
C ALA A 103 -25.50 -9.40 43.48
N ALA A 104 -25.99 -9.85 44.64
CA ALA A 104 -25.25 -10.71 45.57
C ALA A 104 -25.92 -12.08 45.80
N CYS A 105 -25.12 -13.11 46.04
CA CYS A 105 -25.61 -14.42 46.49
C CYS A 105 -25.82 -14.39 48.01
N ILE A 106 -27.01 -14.77 48.48
CA ILE A 106 -27.42 -14.64 49.88
C ILE A 106 -27.99 -15.97 50.43
N CYS A 107 -27.97 -16.14 51.75
CA CYS A 107 -28.62 -17.28 52.42
C CYS A 107 -30.05 -16.94 52.85
N VAL A 108 -30.80 -17.96 53.30
CA VAL A 108 -32.19 -17.78 53.77
C VAL A 108 -32.35 -16.73 54.89
N SER A 109 -31.37 -16.63 55.80
CA SER A 109 -31.43 -15.66 56.91
C SER A 109 -31.25 -14.22 56.43
N CYS A 110 -30.38 -13.98 55.44
CA CYS A 110 -30.22 -12.66 54.82
C CYS A 110 -31.54 -12.16 54.18
N ARG A 111 -32.34 -13.07 53.62
CA ARG A 111 -33.62 -12.77 52.97
C ARG A 111 -34.74 -12.46 53.96
N LEU A 112 -34.86 -13.24 55.03
CA LEU A 112 -36.02 -13.17 55.93
C LEU A 112 -35.88 -12.07 56.99
N ASP A 113 -34.72 -12.03 57.65
CA ASP A 113 -34.48 -11.22 58.84
C ASP A 113 -33.20 -10.36 58.75
N GLY A 114 -32.50 -10.41 57.61
CA GLY A 114 -31.25 -9.68 57.38
C GLY A 114 -31.40 -8.45 56.50
N GLU A 115 -30.26 -7.94 56.01
CA GLU A 115 -30.18 -6.68 55.24
C GLU A 115 -30.86 -6.71 53.88
N HIS A 116 -31.18 -7.89 53.34
CA HIS A 116 -31.87 -8.03 52.04
C HIS A 116 -33.38 -8.27 52.20
N ARG A 117 -33.94 -7.94 53.36
CA ARG A 117 -35.37 -8.09 53.64
C ARG A 117 -36.19 -7.12 52.80
N GLY A 118 -37.04 -7.66 51.94
CA GLY A 118 -37.91 -6.88 51.05
C GLY A 118 -37.34 -6.64 49.66
N HIS A 119 -36.09 -7.01 49.39
CA HIS A 119 -35.50 -6.95 48.05
C HIS A 119 -36.04 -8.07 47.15
N GLN A 120 -36.02 -7.85 45.84
CA GLN A 120 -36.31 -8.88 44.85
C GLN A 120 -35.21 -9.94 44.85
N VAL A 121 -35.60 -11.15 45.25
CA VAL A 121 -34.71 -12.30 45.35
C VAL A 121 -35.24 -13.46 44.52
N GLU A 122 -34.32 -14.17 43.87
CA GLU A 122 -34.58 -15.37 43.08
C GLU A 122 -33.72 -16.51 43.61
N THR A 123 -34.05 -17.77 43.33
CA THR A 123 -33.11 -18.86 43.67
C THR A 123 -31.86 -18.75 42.80
N LEU A 124 -30.72 -19.24 43.29
CA LEU A 124 -29.48 -19.25 42.49
C LEU A 124 -29.66 -20.01 41.16
N ASN A 125 -30.47 -21.07 41.15
CA ASN A 125 -30.79 -21.83 39.95
C ASN A 125 -31.57 -20.98 38.94
N GLU A 126 -32.63 -20.29 39.36
CA GLU A 126 -33.42 -19.41 38.49
C GLU A 126 -32.58 -18.26 37.93
N ALA A 127 -31.77 -17.60 38.78
CA ALA A 127 -30.90 -16.51 38.36
C ALA A 127 -29.81 -16.99 37.39
N SER A 128 -29.25 -18.18 37.63
CA SER A 128 -28.27 -18.83 36.75
C SER A 128 -28.88 -19.15 35.39
N GLU A 129 -30.05 -19.79 35.36
CA GLU A 129 -30.73 -20.14 34.11
C GLU A 129 -31.16 -18.89 33.32
N LYS A 130 -31.66 -17.84 33.97
CA LYS A 130 -31.96 -16.57 33.30
C LYS A 130 -30.72 -15.92 32.69
N LYS A 131 -29.58 -15.94 33.40
CA LYS A 131 -28.31 -15.39 32.87
C LYS A 131 -27.78 -16.23 31.70
N LYS A 132 -27.82 -17.56 31.80
CA LYS A 132 -27.45 -18.47 30.70
C LYS A 132 -28.34 -18.26 29.48
N GLU A 133 -29.64 -18.09 29.68
CA GLU A 133 -30.60 -17.86 28.59
C GLU A 133 -30.35 -16.52 27.90
N LYS A 134 -30.12 -15.44 28.66
CA LYS A 134 -29.70 -14.15 28.09
C LYS A 134 -28.42 -14.28 27.27
N LEU A 135 -27.43 -15.02 27.79
CA LEU A 135 -26.17 -15.24 27.10
C LEU A 135 -26.36 -16.04 25.80
N ARG A 136 -27.18 -17.10 25.81
CA ARG A 136 -27.53 -17.88 24.61
C ARG A 136 -28.16 -17.00 23.53
N ASN A 137 -29.11 -16.16 23.90
CA ASN A 137 -29.77 -15.25 22.97
C ASN A 137 -28.79 -14.22 22.36
N ILE A 138 -27.89 -13.66 23.16
CA ILE A 138 -26.85 -12.74 22.67
C ILE A 138 -25.89 -13.47 21.72
N LEU A 139 -25.43 -14.67 22.09
CA LEU A 139 -24.53 -15.48 21.26
C LEU A 139 -25.17 -15.85 19.92
N GLN A 140 -26.44 -16.24 19.93
CA GLN A 140 -27.19 -16.55 18.71
C GLN A 140 -27.30 -15.31 17.81
N LYS A 141 -27.68 -14.16 18.38
CA LYS A 141 -27.76 -12.90 17.64
C LYS A 141 -26.43 -12.50 17.02
N LEU A 142 -25.34 -12.56 17.79
CA LEU A 142 -23.99 -12.25 17.30
C LEU A 142 -23.54 -13.20 16.19
N THR A 143 -23.88 -14.49 16.31
CA THR A 143 -23.56 -15.49 15.28
C THR A 143 -24.29 -15.19 13.97
N SER A 144 -25.58 -14.88 14.02
CA SER A 144 -26.34 -14.49 12.83
C SER A 144 -25.83 -13.20 12.20
N GLN A 145 -25.44 -12.21 13.00
CA GLN A 145 -24.83 -10.97 12.49
C GLN A 145 -23.48 -11.23 11.82
N ARG A 146 -22.66 -12.13 12.37
CA ARG A 146 -21.39 -12.53 11.75
C ARG A 146 -21.63 -13.18 10.39
N GLU A 147 -22.55 -14.14 10.29
CA GLU A 147 -22.88 -14.81 9.03
C GLU A 147 -23.40 -13.84 7.97
N GLU A 148 -24.21 -12.85 8.35
CA GLU A 148 -24.68 -11.82 7.43
C GLU A 148 -23.55 -10.90 6.96
N ALA A 149 -22.65 -10.50 7.86
CA ALA A 149 -21.49 -9.70 7.52
C ALA A 149 -20.55 -10.46 6.57
N GLU A 150 -20.31 -11.75 6.81
CA GLU A 150 -19.51 -12.62 5.95
C GLU A 150 -20.11 -12.72 4.53
N LYS A 151 -21.43 -12.91 4.40
CA LYS A 151 -22.12 -12.90 3.09
C LYS A 151 -21.97 -11.57 2.36
N ARG A 152 -22.07 -10.45 3.08
CA ARG A 152 -21.88 -9.10 2.49
C ARG A 152 -20.44 -8.91 2.01
N VAL A 153 -19.45 -9.36 2.78
CA VAL A 153 -18.03 -9.32 2.38
C VAL A 153 -17.79 -10.13 1.12
N GLN A 154 -18.27 -11.38 1.06
CA GLN A 154 -18.15 -12.22 -0.15
C GLN A 154 -18.78 -11.57 -1.38
N SER A 155 -19.94 -10.94 -1.22
CA SER A 155 -20.62 -10.22 -2.31
C SER A 155 -19.83 -9.01 -2.81
N LEU A 156 -19.19 -8.27 -1.90
CA LEU A 156 -18.33 -7.13 -2.25
C LEU A 156 -17.04 -7.56 -2.95
N GLU A 157 -16.44 -8.68 -2.53
CA GLU A 157 -15.26 -9.25 -3.17
C GLU A 157 -15.55 -9.69 -4.61
N GLU A 158 -16.72 -10.31 -4.84
CA GLU A 158 -17.15 -10.67 -6.20
C GLU A 158 -17.38 -9.43 -7.08
N LEU A 159 -18.06 -8.41 -6.55
CA LEU A 159 -18.27 -7.16 -7.27
C LEU A 159 -16.95 -6.49 -7.61
N ARG A 160 -15.99 -6.46 -6.67
CA ARG A 160 -14.65 -5.94 -6.88
C ARG A 160 -13.95 -6.67 -8.03
N ARG A 161 -14.01 -8.01 -8.06
CA ARG A 161 -13.43 -8.83 -9.13
C ARG A 161 -14.04 -8.50 -10.49
N GLN A 162 -15.36 -8.33 -10.57
CA GLN A 162 -16.04 -7.96 -11.82
C GLN A 162 -15.64 -6.56 -12.31
N VAL A 163 -15.57 -5.58 -11.41
CA VAL A 163 -15.15 -4.22 -11.74
C VAL A 163 -13.70 -4.22 -12.24
N GLN A 164 -12.81 -4.93 -11.56
CA GLN A 164 -11.41 -5.08 -11.98
C GLN A 164 -11.29 -5.76 -13.35
N GLY A 165 -12.06 -6.83 -13.61
CA GLY A 165 -12.07 -7.49 -14.92
C GLY A 165 -12.55 -6.57 -16.04
N LYS A 166 -13.63 -5.81 -15.81
CA LYS A 166 -14.13 -4.82 -16.79
C LYS A 166 -13.10 -3.70 -17.04
N ALA A 167 -12.48 -3.18 -15.98
CA ALA A 167 -11.46 -2.14 -16.10
C ALA A 167 -10.23 -2.64 -16.87
N ALA A 168 -9.73 -3.85 -16.56
CA ALA A 168 -8.63 -4.48 -17.28
C ALA A 168 -8.96 -4.65 -18.78
N GLY A 169 -10.16 -5.13 -19.11
CA GLY A 169 -10.59 -5.27 -20.49
C GLY A 169 -10.71 -3.94 -21.23
N VAL A 170 -11.11 -2.85 -20.58
CA VAL A 170 -11.09 -1.49 -21.17
C VAL A 170 -9.64 -1.06 -21.43
N THR A 171 -8.76 -1.22 -20.45
CA THR A 171 -7.34 -0.85 -20.57
C THR A 171 -6.65 -1.59 -21.71
N GLU A 172 -6.93 -2.90 -21.86
CA GLU A 172 -6.39 -3.71 -22.96
C GLU A 172 -6.86 -3.19 -24.32
N ARG A 173 -8.17 -2.94 -24.49
CA ARG A 173 -8.72 -2.38 -25.74
C ARG A 173 -8.11 -1.02 -26.09
N VAL A 174 -7.98 -0.12 -25.11
CA VAL A 174 -7.38 1.21 -25.32
C VAL A 174 -5.91 1.09 -25.69
N THR A 175 -5.16 0.24 -25.00
CA THR A 175 -3.74 0.01 -25.28
C THR A 175 -3.53 -0.57 -26.69
N ALA A 176 -4.37 -1.53 -27.09
CA ALA A 176 -4.35 -2.10 -28.43
C ALA A 176 -4.64 -1.04 -29.50
N LEU A 177 -5.65 -0.18 -29.29
CA LEU A 177 -6.00 0.90 -30.21
C LEU A 177 -4.86 1.93 -30.35
N ILE A 178 -4.24 2.33 -29.24
CA ILE A 178 -3.09 3.25 -29.26
C ILE A 178 -1.92 2.65 -30.03
N ARG A 179 -1.63 1.35 -29.83
CA ARG A 179 -0.59 0.63 -30.57
C ARG A 179 -0.86 0.63 -32.07
N ASP A 180 -2.11 0.40 -32.47
CA ASP A 180 -2.49 0.40 -33.88
C ASP A 180 -2.42 1.82 -34.48
N ILE A 181 -2.84 2.85 -33.76
CA ILE A 181 -2.71 4.26 -34.20
C ILE A 181 -1.23 4.64 -34.38
N ARG A 182 -0.35 4.28 -33.45
CA ARG A 182 1.09 4.52 -33.57
C ARG A 182 1.67 3.86 -34.82
N LYS A 183 1.31 2.60 -35.07
CA LYS A 183 1.74 1.87 -36.28
C LYS A 183 1.25 2.53 -37.56
N GLN A 184 0.01 3.04 -37.57
CA GLN A 184 -0.53 3.79 -38.72
C GLN A 184 0.20 5.12 -38.94
N LEU A 185 0.54 5.84 -37.88
CA LEU A 185 1.31 7.09 -37.95
C LEU A 185 2.70 6.84 -38.52
N GLU A 186 3.43 5.83 -38.04
CA GLU A 186 4.76 5.47 -38.56
C GLU A 186 4.70 5.07 -40.05
N ALA A 187 3.67 4.31 -40.45
CA ALA A 187 3.48 3.94 -41.85
C ALA A 187 3.17 5.16 -42.73
N LEU A 188 2.36 6.09 -42.22
CA LEU A 188 2.04 7.34 -42.91
C LEU A 188 3.28 8.22 -43.06
N GLU A 189 4.07 8.36 -42.00
CA GLU A 189 5.32 9.12 -42.00
C GLU A 189 6.30 8.60 -43.05
N LYS A 190 6.57 7.28 -43.05
CA LYS A 190 7.44 6.65 -44.07
C LYS A 190 6.94 6.90 -45.49
N ARG A 191 5.63 6.84 -45.70
CA ARG A 191 5.02 7.09 -47.01
C ARG A 191 5.22 8.54 -47.45
N VAL A 192 4.98 9.50 -46.56
CA VAL A 192 5.16 10.94 -46.85
C VAL A 192 6.63 11.24 -47.15
N LEU A 193 7.56 10.73 -46.33
CA LEU A 193 9.00 10.90 -46.57
C LEU A 193 9.44 10.33 -47.92
N SER A 194 8.97 9.12 -48.27
CA SER A 194 9.28 8.53 -49.58
C SER A 194 8.77 9.35 -50.76
N GLU A 195 7.62 10.01 -50.60
CA GLU A 195 7.03 10.87 -51.63
C GLU A 195 7.79 12.19 -51.76
N ILE A 196 8.24 12.77 -50.64
CA ILE A 196 9.12 13.96 -50.63
C ILE A 196 10.42 13.65 -51.37
N SER A 197 11.11 12.56 -51.01
CA SER A 197 12.37 12.18 -51.68
C SER A 197 12.18 11.93 -53.18
N ARG A 198 11.05 11.32 -53.58
CA ARG A 198 10.70 11.15 -55.01
C ARG A 198 10.50 12.49 -55.71
N GLN A 199 9.85 13.45 -55.05
CA GLN A 199 9.65 14.79 -55.60
C GLN A 199 10.97 15.56 -55.70
N GLU A 200 11.85 15.46 -54.71
CA GLU A 200 13.21 16.03 -54.73
C GLU A 200 14.03 15.49 -55.92
N GLU A 201 14.01 14.18 -56.15
CA GLU A 201 14.68 13.57 -57.32
C GLU A 201 14.07 14.07 -58.65
N GLN A 202 12.76 14.29 -58.72
CA GLN A 202 12.13 14.84 -59.93
C GLN A 202 12.46 16.31 -60.16
N VAL A 203 12.57 17.10 -59.08
CA VAL A 203 12.97 18.51 -59.14
C VAL A 203 14.44 18.62 -59.53
N SER A 204 15.34 17.83 -58.94
CA SER A 204 16.77 17.85 -59.30
C SER A 204 17.00 17.50 -60.76
N LEU A 205 16.29 16.50 -61.30
CA LEU A 205 16.35 16.15 -62.72
C LEU A 205 15.80 17.25 -63.65
N ARG A 206 14.78 18.01 -63.19
CA ARG A 206 14.25 19.18 -63.91
C ARG A 206 15.20 20.37 -63.86
N GLU A 207 15.78 20.65 -62.70
CA GLU A 207 16.82 21.67 -62.55
C GLU A 207 18.06 21.34 -63.38
N ASP A 208 18.46 20.06 -63.48
CA ASP A 208 19.57 19.61 -64.32
C ASP A 208 19.28 19.71 -65.82
N THR A 209 18.01 19.67 -66.22
CA THR A 209 17.60 19.92 -67.61
C THR A 209 17.56 21.42 -67.90
N GLU A 210 17.03 22.23 -66.98
CA GLU A 210 17.02 23.70 -67.09
C GLU A 210 18.44 24.32 -66.97
N ARG A 211 19.35 23.75 -66.16
CA ARG A 211 20.77 24.16 -66.07
C ARG A 211 21.55 23.90 -67.35
N ARG A 212 21.17 22.90 -68.16
CA ARG A 212 21.82 22.66 -69.46
C ARG A 212 21.43 23.73 -70.49
N ASP A 213 20.32 24.43 -70.28
CA ASP A 213 19.81 25.48 -71.16
C ASP A 213 20.32 26.89 -70.79
N ILE A 214 21.01 27.05 -69.65
CA ILE A 214 21.59 28.33 -69.21
C ILE A 214 23.11 28.17 -69.04
N LYS A 215 23.87 28.40 -70.10
CA LYS A 215 25.29 28.82 -69.95
C LYS A 215 25.29 30.27 -69.45
N VAL A 216 25.99 30.54 -68.34
CA VAL A 216 26.94 31.67 -68.13
C VAL A 216 27.26 31.89 -66.63
N HIS A 217 28.56 32.02 -66.36
CA HIS A 217 29.32 32.64 -65.25
C HIS A 217 29.03 32.34 -63.75
N ASP A 218 30.03 31.66 -63.18
CA ASP A 218 30.90 32.05 -62.04
C ASP A 218 30.37 32.17 -60.59
N ALA A 219 31.18 31.58 -59.71
CA ALA A 219 31.38 31.67 -58.26
C ALA A 219 30.25 32.08 -57.30
N GLY A 220 30.10 31.27 -56.23
CA GLY A 220 29.97 31.82 -54.88
C GLY A 220 28.82 31.29 -54.03
N ASP A 221 29.20 30.42 -53.10
CA ASP A 221 28.62 30.19 -51.76
C ASP A 221 27.22 29.59 -51.55
N LEU A 222 27.27 28.63 -50.63
CA LEU A 222 26.21 27.83 -50.03
C LEU A 222 25.42 28.69 -49.04
N ASP A 223 24.11 28.44 -48.92
CA ASP A 223 23.42 28.73 -47.66
C ASP A 223 22.48 27.59 -47.30
N VAL A 224 22.81 26.91 -46.20
CA VAL A 224 22.02 25.87 -45.55
C VAL A 224 21.59 26.47 -44.22
N ASP A 225 20.64 27.40 -44.24
CA ASP A 225 20.14 28.03 -43.03
C ASP A 225 18.65 27.78 -42.81
N MET A 226 18.33 26.62 -42.23
CA MET A 226 17.01 26.33 -41.65
C MET A 226 17.13 25.43 -40.41
N LEU A 227 18.13 25.70 -39.57
CA LEU A 227 18.32 25.04 -38.26
C LEU A 227 18.56 26.04 -37.11
N LEU A 228 18.48 27.35 -37.34
CA LEU A 228 18.84 28.37 -36.36
C LEU A 228 17.62 28.92 -35.59
N GLU A 229 17.90 29.43 -34.40
CA GLU A 229 17.02 30.12 -33.44
C GLU A 229 16.29 29.28 -32.38
N VAL A 230 16.99 28.35 -31.73
CA VAL A 230 16.68 28.00 -30.33
C VAL A 230 17.65 28.77 -29.44
N ASN A 231 17.14 29.68 -28.61
CA ASN A 231 17.98 30.44 -27.67
C ASN A 231 18.32 29.54 -26.49
N THR A 232 19.61 29.27 -26.29
CA THR A 232 20.09 28.64 -25.06
C THR A 232 20.03 29.67 -23.93
N ALA A 233 19.22 29.42 -22.90
CA ALA A 233 19.10 30.33 -21.74
C ALA A 233 20.25 30.13 -20.74
N SER A 234 21.49 30.06 -21.23
CA SER A 234 22.71 29.81 -20.46
C SER A 234 22.99 30.90 -19.41
N ASP A 235 22.42 32.08 -19.61
CA ASP A 235 22.52 33.25 -18.71
C ASP A 235 21.44 33.27 -17.61
N MET A 236 20.57 32.26 -17.51
CA MET A 236 19.49 32.25 -16.53
C MET A 236 20.02 32.19 -15.08
N LEU A 237 19.67 33.18 -14.26
CA LEU A 237 20.05 33.26 -12.84
C LEU A 237 18.80 33.20 -11.94
N LEU A 238 19.00 32.86 -10.68
CA LEU A 238 17.96 32.82 -9.64
C LEU A 238 17.77 34.21 -9.01
N ASP A 239 16.51 34.59 -8.79
CA ASP A 239 16.15 35.85 -8.10
C ASP A 239 15.98 35.63 -6.60
N VAL A 240 16.97 36.08 -5.83
CA VAL A 240 17.01 36.04 -4.37
C VAL A 240 15.84 36.78 -3.72
N ASN A 241 15.25 37.78 -4.37
CA ASN A 241 14.10 38.50 -3.85
C ASN A 241 12.84 37.63 -3.82
N THR A 242 12.71 36.71 -4.76
CA THR A 242 11.60 35.75 -4.80
C THR A 242 11.81 34.55 -3.88
N ALA A 243 13.07 34.25 -3.54
CA ALA A 243 13.45 33.06 -2.79
C ALA A 243 12.89 33.06 -1.36
N CYS A 244 12.26 31.95 -0.98
CA CYS A 244 11.81 31.70 0.39
C CYS A 244 12.96 31.81 1.40
N ASN A 245 12.63 32.27 2.60
CA ASN A 245 13.60 32.48 3.68
C ASN A 245 14.25 31.19 4.20
N TYR A 246 13.78 30.00 3.84
CA TYR A 246 14.43 28.73 4.22
C TYR A 246 15.22 28.08 3.08
N VAL A 247 15.36 28.80 1.97
CA VAL A 247 16.06 28.36 0.76
C VAL A 247 17.36 29.14 0.61
N SER A 248 18.47 28.44 0.48
CA SER A 248 19.76 29.03 0.12
C SER A 248 19.86 29.15 -1.40
N VAL A 249 20.47 30.24 -1.85
CA VAL A 249 20.84 30.48 -3.25
C VAL A 249 22.35 30.66 -3.25
N SER A 250 23.06 29.95 -4.15
CA SER A 250 24.52 30.05 -4.27
C SER A 250 24.97 31.43 -4.73
N GLU A 251 26.24 31.75 -4.52
CA GLU A 251 26.83 33.04 -4.87
C GLU A 251 26.78 33.33 -6.39
N ASP A 252 26.94 32.30 -7.21
CA ASP A 252 26.78 32.36 -8.67
C ASP A 252 25.32 32.47 -9.15
N LEU A 253 24.37 32.43 -8.22
CA LEU A 253 22.92 32.47 -8.48
C LEU A 253 22.42 31.34 -9.39
N LYS A 254 23.14 30.21 -9.49
CA LYS A 254 22.75 29.07 -10.34
C LYS A 254 22.19 27.89 -9.56
N THR A 255 22.49 27.78 -8.27
CA THR A 255 22.06 26.66 -7.42
C THR A 255 21.11 27.14 -6.34
N VAL A 256 20.00 26.42 -6.20
CA VAL A 256 19.06 26.54 -5.09
C VAL A 256 19.13 25.29 -4.22
N SER A 257 19.18 25.45 -2.90
CA SER A 257 19.17 24.32 -1.96
C SER A 257 18.34 24.61 -0.72
N TRP A 258 17.85 23.54 -0.10
CA TRP A 258 17.20 23.67 1.21
C TRP A 258 18.26 23.97 2.27
N SER A 259 17.99 24.98 3.12
CA SER A 259 18.93 25.38 4.17
C SER A 259 18.49 25.01 5.57
N GLY A 260 17.19 24.77 5.80
CA GLY A 260 16.62 24.59 7.14
C GLY A 260 16.72 25.81 8.08
N ILE A 261 17.54 26.80 7.73
CA ILE A 261 17.85 27.99 8.51
C ILE A 261 17.18 29.19 7.85
N ASN A 262 16.59 30.05 8.66
CA ASN A 262 16.02 31.31 8.18
C ASN A 262 17.17 32.25 7.71
N GLN A 263 17.17 32.56 6.41
CA GLN A 263 18.12 33.43 5.71
C GLN A 263 17.94 34.93 6.05
N ARG A 264 16.92 35.27 6.85
CA ARG A 264 16.64 36.63 7.37
C ARG A 264 16.52 37.69 6.26
N ARG A 265 16.02 37.33 5.08
CA ARG A 265 15.79 38.28 3.99
C ARG A 265 14.54 39.12 4.29
N PRO A 266 14.48 40.40 3.87
CA PRO A 266 13.31 41.24 4.07
C PRO A 266 12.05 40.65 3.45
N GLU A 267 10.91 40.72 4.14
CA GLU A 267 9.63 40.31 3.57
C GLU A 267 9.22 41.30 2.48
N THR A 268 8.98 40.80 1.27
CA THR A 268 8.48 41.57 0.12
C THR A 268 7.28 40.86 -0.52
N PRO A 269 6.45 41.54 -1.31
CA PRO A 269 5.32 40.92 -2.00
C PRO A 269 5.72 39.79 -2.96
N GLU A 270 6.93 39.83 -3.52
CA GLU A 270 7.45 38.89 -4.52
C GLU A 270 8.00 37.61 -3.88
N ARG A 271 8.34 37.66 -2.58
CA ARG A 271 8.97 36.56 -1.86
C ARG A 271 7.99 35.43 -1.58
N PHE A 272 8.36 34.22 -1.97
CA PHE A 272 7.58 33.03 -1.62
C PHE A 272 7.63 32.72 -0.12
N GLN A 273 6.47 32.40 0.44
CA GLN A 273 6.35 31.82 1.77
C GLN A 273 6.83 30.36 1.79
N TYR A 274 6.64 29.63 0.68
CA TYR A 274 7.03 28.23 0.52
C TYR A 274 8.34 28.06 -0.24
N ARG A 275 8.97 26.89 -0.10
CA ARG A 275 10.35 26.52 -0.50
C ARG A 275 10.62 26.59 -2.01
N GLN A 276 10.47 27.78 -2.60
CA GLN A 276 10.51 28.07 -4.03
C GLN A 276 11.32 29.35 -4.31
N VAL A 277 11.76 29.47 -5.55
CA VAL A 277 12.48 30.63 -6.11
C VAL A 277 12.18 30.72 -7.62
N LEU A 278 12.18 31.92 -8.17
CA LEU A 278 12.08 32.18 -9.60
C LEU A 278 13.43 32.50 -10.23
N SER A 279 13.51 32.38 -11.56
CA SER A 279 14.55 33.02 -12.34
C SER A 279 14.40 34.55 -12.30
N SER A 280 15.51 35.28 -12.42
CA SER A 280 15.51 36.73 -12.61
C SER A 280 15.00 37.13 -14.00
N ARG A 281 15.34 36.32 -15.01
CA ARG A 281 14.89 36.49 -16.39
C ARG A 281 13.48 35.91 -16.58
N SER A 282 12.65 36.64 -17.33
CA SER A 282 11.36 36.18 -17.85
C SER A 282 11.42 35.94 -19.36
N PHE A 283 10.55 35.06 -19.86
CA PHE A 283 10.41 34.73 -21.28
C PHE A 283 9.02 35.15 -21.76
N SER A 284 8.98 36.03 -22.77
CA SER A 284 7.74 36.60 -23.32
C SER A 284 7.56 36.34 -24.81
N SER A 285 8.53 35.68 -25.45
CA SER A 285 8.54 35.30 -26.86
C SER A 285 9.69 34.32 -27.13
N GLY A 286 9.65 33.64 -28.27
CA GLY A 286 10.71 32.80 -28.82
C GLY A 286 10.77 31.39 -28.26
N ARG A 287 11.75 30.66 -28.79
CA ARG A 287 12.09 29.29 -28.38
C ARG A 287 13.31 29.31 -27.47
N HIS A 288 13.19 28.71 -26.30
CA HIS A 288 14.24 28.69 -25.27
C HIS A 288 14.49 27.27 -24.79
N TYR A 289 15.76 26.94 -24.57
CA TYR A 289 16.18 25.68 -23.99
C TYR A 289 17.18 25.92 -22.87
N TRP A 290 17.03 25.18 -21.78
CA TRP A 290 18.02 25.09 -20.72
C TRP A 290 17.97 23.73 -20.06
N GLU A 291 19.03 23.41 -19.34
CA GLU A 291 19.16 22.18 -18.60
C GLU A 291 19.15 22.47 -17.12
N VAL A 292 18.78 21.46 -16.32
CA VAL A 292 18.93 21.54 -14.87
C VAL A 292 19.45 20.21 -14.33
N GLU A 293 20.34 20.30 -13.36
CA GLU A 293 20.78 19.21 -12.52
C GLU A 293 19.98 19.19 -11.22
N VAL A 294 19.62 18.00 -10.75
CA VAL A 294 18.76 17.82 -9.57
C VAL A 294 19.33 16.82 -8.58
N SER A 295 19.02 16.99 -7.30
CA SER A 295 19.43 16.03 -6.25
C SER A 295 18.75 14.65 -6.42
N GLU A 296 19.51 13.57 -6.20
CA GLU A 296 19.06 12.18 -6.37
C GLU A 296 18.01 11.74 -5.33
N SER A 297 18.31 11.93 -4.04
CA SER A 297 17.52 11.32 -2.95
C SER A 297 16.31 12.14 -2.54
N GLU A 298 16.43 13.47 -2.56
CA GLU A 298 15.44 14.36 -1.97
C GLU A 298 14.38 14.85 -2.96
N GLY A 299 13.34 15.51 -2.44
CA GLY A 299 12.27 16.08 -3.24
C GLY A 299 12.66 17.41 -3.87
N TRP A 300 12.23 17.64 -5.10
CA TRP A 300 12.46 18.88 -5.84
C TRP A 300 11.34 19.15 -6.83
N GLY A 301 11.27 20.35 -7.36
CA GLY A 301 10.39 20.70 -8.47
C GLY A 301 11.06 21.70 -9.42
N ALA A 302 10.75 21.59 -10.71
CA ALA A 302 11.23 22.48 -11.75
C ALA A 302 10.13 22.71 -12.78
N GLY A 303 10.06 23.92 -13.34
CA GLY A 303 9.12 24.23 -14.40
C GLY A 303 9.00 25.73 -14.64
N MET A 304 7.81 26.17 -15.07
CA MET A 304 7.55 27.57 -15.40
C MET A 304 6.30 28.11 -14.71
N THR A 305 6.28 29.42 -14.47
CA THR A 305 5.17 30.10 -13.83
C THR A 305 5.04 31.53 -14.32
N TYR A 306 3.81 32.05 -14.28
CA TYR A 306 3.58 33.49 -14.36
C TYR A 306 4.08 34.19 -13.10
N PRO A 307 4.50 35.46 -13.21
CA PRO A 307 4.88 36.28 -12.06
C PRO A 307 3.69 36.52 -11.12
N SER A 308 2.46 36.47 -11.63
CA SER A 308 1.21 36.62 -10.89
C SER A 308 0.85 35.45 -9.96
N ILE A 309 1.66 34.38 -9.92
CA ILE A 309 1.48 33.26 -8.99
C ILE A 309 1.40 33.74 -7.53
N GLU A 310 0.50 33.12 -6.77
CA GLU A 310 0.35 33.39 -5.36
C GLU A 310 1.67 33.15 -4.61
N ARG A 311 2.14 34.15 -3.86
CA ARG A 311 3.38 34.05 -3.06
C ARG A 311 3.14 33.53 -1.65
N ARG A 312 1.88 33.51 -1.22
CA ARG A 312 1.40 33.11 0.11
C ARG A 312 0.24 32.13 -0.03
N GLY A 313 -0.02 31.34 1.02
CA GLY A 313 -1.07 30.32 1.01
C GLY A 313 -0.53 28.94 0.64
N ALA A 314 -0.78 27.96 1.52
CA ALA A 314 0.02 26.74 1.60
C ALA A 314 0.07 25.94 0.29
N MET A 315 -1.09 25.59 -0.24
CA MET A 315 -1.16 24.67 -1.39
C MET A 315 -1.24 25.40 -2.71
N GLN A 316 -1.90 26.57 -2.79
CA GLN A 316 -2.08 27.29 -4.06
C GLN A 316 -0.78 27.93 -4.57
N SER A 317 0.12 28.35 -3.68
CA SER A 317 1.39 28.98 -4.08
C SER A 317 2.42 28.01 -4.68
N LEU A 318 2.20 26.69 -4.55
CA LEU A 318 3.14 25.67 -5.01
C LEU A 318 3.05 25.49 -6.53
N ILE A 319 4.20 25.34 -7.16
CA ILE A 319 4.33 24.98 -8.57
C ILE A 319 3.43 23.77 -8.91
N GLY A 320 2.63 23.92 -9.96
CA GLY A 320 1.69 22.92 -10.46
C GLY A 320 0.34 22.85 -9.74
N ASN A 321 0.21 23.47 -8.56
CA ASN A 321 -1.04 23.46 -7.76
C ASN A 321 -1.91 24.71 -7.98
N ASN A 322 -1.72 25.38 -9.11
CA ASN A 322 -2.49 26.54 -9.57
C ASN A 322 -2.51 26.56 -11.09
N ASN A 323 -3.39 27.39 -11.66
CA ASN A 323 -3.52 27.57 -13.11
C ASN A 323 -2.48 28.53 -13.70
N LYS A 324 -1.49 28.98 -12.91
CA LYS A 324 -0.44 29.94 -13.30
C LYS A 324 0.94 29.29 -13.44
N SER A 325 1.05 27.99 -13.19
CA SER A 325 2.31 27.27 -13.21
C SER A 325 2.19 25.87 -13.79
N TRP A 326 3.30 25.41 -14.34
CA TRP A 326 3.48 24.11 -14.97
C TRP A 326 4.77 23.51 -14.43
N GLY A 327 4.70 22.35 -13.79
CA GLY A 327 5.83 21.83 -13.03
C GLY A 327 5.99 20.31 -13.09
N LEU A 328 7.24 19.89 -13.21
CA LEU A 328 7.73 18.56 -12.90
C LEU A 328 8.18 18.53 -11.44
N GLN A 329 7.70 17.57 -10.66
CA GLN A 329 8.02 17.42 -9.24
C GLN A 329 8.46 16.00 -8.92
N LYS A 330 9.50 15.85 -8.10
CA LYS A 330 9.92 14.62 -7.45
C LYS A 330 9.54 14.66 -5.97
N PHE A 331 8.87 13.62 -5.50
CA PHE A 331 8.51 13.45 -4.10
C PHE A 331 9.55 12.61 -3.33
N TYR A 332 9.49 12.65 -2.01
CA TYR A 332 10.39 11.89 -1.11
C TYR A 332 10.35 10.37 -1.35
N ASN A 333 9.21 9.84 -1.79
CA ASN A 333 9.05 8.42 -2.13
C ASN A 333 9.56 8.07 -3.55
N LYS A 334 10.40 8.93 -4.14
CA LYS A 334 10.94 8.80 -5.51
C LYS A 334 9.89 8.77 -6.63
N MET A 335 8.64 9.14 -6.32
CA MET A 335 7.61 9.32 -7.33
C MET A 335 7.82 10.66 -8.04
N TYR A 336 7.59 10.65 -9.35
CA TYR A 336 7.61 11.86 -10.17
C TYR A 336 6.19 12.22 -10.57
N SER A 337 5.91 13.52 -10.66
CA SER A 337 4.65 14.02 -11.17
C SER A 337 4.85 15.22 -12.08
N ILE A 338 4.02 15.30 -13.11
CA ILE A 338 3.85 16.49 -13.93
C ILE A 338 2.51 17.10 -13.52
N SER A 339 2.48 18.41 -13.27
CA SER A 339 1.35 19.08 -12.63
C SER A 339 1.09 20.48 -13.17
N HIS A 340 -0.20 20.81 -13.33
CA HIS A 340 -0.75 22.12 -13.68
C HIS A 340 -2.22 22.19 -13.22
N ASP A 341 -2.68 23.34 -12.72
CA ASP A 341 -4.07 23.55 -12.30
C ASP A 341 -4.54 22.52 -11.24
N SER A 342 -3.65 22.12 -10.33
CA SER A 342 -3.87 21.04 -9.35
C SER A 342 -4.18 19.67 -9.94
N LYS A 343 -4.03 19.50 -11.26
CA LYS A 343 -4.12 18.21 -11.95
C LYS A 343 -2.71 17.68 -12.12
N PHE A 344 -2.51 16.41 -11.79
CA PHE A 344 -1.20 15.79 -11.88
C PHE A 344 -1.26 14.41 -12.50
N ILE A 345 -0.19 14.07 -13.21
CA ILE A 345 0.08 12.74 -13.77
C ILE A 345 1.28 12.19 -13.02
N LEU A 346 1.13 11.00 -12.42
CA LEU A 346 2.22 10.29 -11.76
C LEU A 346 2.97 9.42 -12.78
N PHE A 347 4.30 9.44 -12.73
CA PHE A 347 5.13 8.53 -13.51
C PHE A 347 5.41 7.27 -12.67
N PRO A 348 5.19 6.07 -13.22
CA PRO A 348 5.49 4.81 -12.53
C PRO A 348 6.99 4.44 -12.57
N HIS A 349 7.82 5.18 -13.32
CA HIS A 349 9.24 4.90 -13.49
C HIS A 349 10.10 5.94 -12.77
N SER A 350 11.17 5.47 -12.12
CA SER A 350 12.22 6.34 -11.59
C SER A 350 13.11 6.84 -12.73
N PHE A 351 13.44 8.13 -12.74
CA PHE A 351 14.46 8.65 -13.64
C PHE A 351 15.81 7.97 -13.38
N SER A 352 16.47 7.60 -14.47
CA SER A 352 17.82 7.03 -14.53
C SER A 352 18.91 8.10 -14.55
N CYS A 353 18.56 9.34 -14.87
CA CYS A 353 19.47 10.47 -14.93
C CYS A 353 18.98 11.63 -14.05
N HIS A 354 19.93 12.43 -13.53
CA HIS A 354 19.68 13.60 -12.70
C HIS A 354 19.79 14.92 -13.47
N ARG A 355 19.71 14.85 -14.80
CA ARG A 355 19.72 16.00 -15.71
C ARG A 355 18.42 16.05 -16.49
N LEU A 356 17.83 17.23 -16.55
CA LEU A 356 16.57 17.49 -17.23
C LEU A 356 16.75 18.59 -18.24
N GLY A 357 16.21 18.41 -19.44
CA GLY A 357 16.07 19.46 -20.43
C GLY A 357 14.68 20.09 -20.32
N ILE A 358 14.62 21.41 -20.33
CA ILE A 358 13.36 22.16 -20.38
C ILE A 358 13.37 23.00 -21.64
N PHE A 359 12.33 22.83 -22.46
CA PHE A 359 12.16 23.54 -23.72
C PHE A 359 10.84 24.32 -23.70
N LEU A 360 10.93 25.62 -23.92
CA LEU A 360 9.81 26.52 -24.08
C LEU A 360 9.71 26.96 -25.53
N ASP A 361 8.54 26.80 -26.13
CA ASP A 361 8.14 27.48 -27.37
C ASP A 361 6.96 28.38 -27.00
N TYR A 362 7.24 29.67 -26.83
CA TYR A 362 6.27 30.61 -26.28
C TYR A 362 5.11 30.85 -27.26
N GLU A 363 5.43 31.08 -28.54
CA GLU A 363 4.44 31.33 -29.60
C GLU A 363 3.58 30.09 -29.89
N ALA A 364 4.17 28.89 -29.89
CA ALA A 364 3.39 27.66 -30.06
C ALA A 364 2.65 27.24 -28.79
N GLY A 365 2.90 27.91 -27.66
CA GLY A 365 2.27 27.57 -26.39
C GLY A 365 2.71 26.21 -25.83
N ARG A 366 3.97 25.81 -26.04
CA ARG A 366 4.47 24.49 -25.65
C ARG A 366 5.57 24.59 -24.60
N LEU A 367 5.42 23.82 -23.52
CA LEU A 367 6.47 23.62 -22.51
C LEU A 367 6.77 22.12 -22.39
N SER A 368 7.97 21.71 -22.77
CA SER A 368 8.39 20.32 -22.82
C SER A 368 9.49 20.02 -21.81
N PHE A 369 9.41 18.82 -21.22
CA PHE A 369 10.39 18.29 -20.27
C PHE A 369 11.02 17.03 -20.85
N TYR A 370 12.33 16.91 -20.68
CA TYR A 370 13.14 15.79 -21.17
C TYR A 370 14.03 15.26 -20.05
N GLU A 371 14.16 13.94 -19.96
CA GLU A 371 15.21 13.29 -19.20
C GLU A 371 16.43 13.14 -20.12
N LEU A 372 17.56 13.73 -19.72
CA LEU A 372 18.81 13.74 -20.49
C LEU A 372 19.64 12.48 -20.21
N CYS A 373 19.01 11.31 -20.38
CA CYS A 373 19.69 10.01 -20.41
C CYS A 373 20.13 9.67 -21.84
N ASP A 374 20.79 8.53 -22.02
CA ASP A 374 21.11 7.99 -23.34
C ASP A 374 20.25 6.73 -23.62
N PRO A 375 19.33 6.77 -24.60
CA PRO A 375 18.94 7.91 -25.42
C PRO A 375 18.06 8.92 -24.65
N ILE A 376 18.03 10.19 -25.08
CA ILE A 376 17.22 11.25 -24.46
C ILE A 376 15.75 10.83 -24.48
N ARG A 377 15.06 10.96 -23.34
CA ARG A 377 13.65 10.61 -23.21
C ARG A 377 12.79 11.86 -23.05
N HIS A 378 11.79 11.99 -23.89
CA HIS A 378 10.71 12.95 -23.68
C HIS A 378 9.84 12.50 -22.49
N LEU A 379 9.58 13.41 -21.55
CA LEU A 379 8.77 13.14 -20.37
C LEU A 379 7.34 13.62 -20.55
N HIS A 380 7.17 14.89 -20.91
CA HIS A 380 5.87 15.50 -21.10
C HIS A 380 5.96 16.82 -21.88
N THR A 381 4.87 17.19 -22.56
CA THR A 381 4.68 18.52 -23.13
C THR A 381 3.33 19.07 -22.67
N PHE A 382 3.36 20.21 -21.99
CA PHE A 382 2.17 21.02 -21.78
C PHE A 382 1.86 21.83 -23.03
N THR A 383 0.58 21.98 -23.34
CA THR A 383 0.08 22.91 -24.35
C THR A 383 -0.85 23.91 -23.68
N ALA A 384 -0.52 25.19 -23.75
CA ALA A 384 -1.28 26.26 -23.12
C ALA A 384 -1.12 27.57 -23.92
N ALA A 385 -2.15 28.40 -23.94
CA ALA A 385 -2.03 29.77 -24.42
C ALA A 385 -1.42 30.63 -23.30
N PHE A 386 -0.15 31.01 -23.44
CA PHE A 386 0.51 31.83 -22.42
C PHE A 386 0.01 33.27 -22.46
N THR A 387 -0.42 33.78 -21.30
CA THR A 387 -1.06 35.10 -21.15
C THR A 387 -0.16 36.12 -20.46
N GLU A 388 0.93 35.68 -19.84
CA GLU A 388 1.94 36.51 -19.19
C GLU A 388 3.33 35.96 -19.52
N PRO A 389 4.40 36.78 -19.41
CA PRO A 389 5.76 36.28 -19.44
C PRO A 389 5.97 35.18 -18.40
N LEU A 390 6.76 34.17 -18.74
CA LEU A 390 7.05 33.05 -17.86
C LEU A 390 8.41 33.22 -17.18
N HIS A 391 8.47 32.92 -15.90
CA HIS A 391 9.73 32.69 -15.18
C HIS A 391 9.94 31.19 -15.00
N ALA A 392 11.20 30.76 -15.03
CA ALA A 392 11.53 29.45 -14.50
C ALA A 392 11.31 29.46 -12.98
N VAL A 393 10.81 28.35 -12.45
CA VAL A 393 10.53 28.20 -11.01
C VAL A 393 11.11 26.89 -10.52
N PHE A 394 11.76 26.96 -9.36
CA PHE A 394 12.42 25.83 -8.74
C PHE A 394 11.96 25.67 -7.30
N ARG A 395 11.75 24.42 -6.88
CA ARG A 395 11.33 24.02 -5.54
C ARG A 395 12.32 23.02 -4.97
N VAL A 396 12.65 23.17 -3.69
CA VAL A 396 13.52 22.24 -2.94
C VAL A 396 12.80 21.74 -1.69
N CYS A 397 12.91 20.45 -1.40
CA CYS A 397 12.18 19.77 -0.33
C CYS A 397 13.01 18.62 0.26
N GLY A 398 13.62 18.83 1.43
CA GLY A 398 14.42 17.83 2.14
C GLY A 398 15.83 18.32 2.42
N ASP A 399 16.50 17.76 3.42
CA ASP A 399 17.72 18.34 3.99
C ASP A 399 18.89 18.47 2.99
N ASN A 400 18.95 17.58 2.00
CA ASN A 400 19.98 17.58 0.95
C ASN A 400 19.40 17.88 -0.45
N SER A 401 18.22 18.52 -0.52
CA SER A 401 17.60 18.87 -1.80
C SER A 401 18.27 20.08 -2.43
N TRP A 402 18.57 19.96 -3.72
CA TRP A 402 19.09 21.06 -4.53
C TRP A 402 18.69 20.93 -6.00
N VAL A 403 18.65 22.06 -6.68
CA VAL A 403 18.50 22.18 -8.13
C VAL A 403 19.53 23.19 -8.62
N ARG A 404 20.23 22.86 -9.72
CA ARG A 404 21.23 23.71 -10.37
C ARG A 404 20.83 23.92 -11.83
N ILE A 405 20.87 25.17 -12.28
CA ILE A 405 20.69 25.57 -13.68
C ILE A 405 22.00 25.38 -14.43
#